data_AF-A0A4R6YAL7-F1
#
_entry.id   AF-A0A4R6YAL7-F1
#
_cell.length_a   1.000
_cell.length_b   1.000
_cell.length_c   1.000
_cell.angle_alpha   90.00
_cell.angle_beta   90.00
_cell.angle_gamma   90.00
#
_symmetry.space_group_name_H-M   'P 1'
#
loop_
_entity.id
_entity.type
_entity.pdbx_description
1 polymer ?
#
loop_
_entity_poly.entity_id
_entity_poly.type
_entity_poly.pdbx_seq_one_letter_code
_entity_poly.pdbx_strand_id
1 'polypeptide(L)'
;MSTEHNNDAAQTEVTQPATVSVIPKDQNTDNSENERTRKRKMLLIGGLFLLAGLAWLAYYFVVLRYEEETDNAYVNGNIVAINAQTGGTVEAILADENQEVHAGQPLVKLSPTDAEVALSQARAQLSQTVRQIQQSFNNANVADAQLFQARVNLKTAQDAVNRRAPLVKTGAVSKEEFAQAQDTLARAQAALGVAQAQRSTAVAQVAGTTIANHPVIEAAKASFRTAYINNKRLAVLAPMDGFVAKRYVQVGQQISPGTPLMNLVAANQVWVDANFKETQLANLRVGQPVTIKSDMYGSRVTFDGEVQGIAIGTGSAFSVLPAQNATGNWIKIVQRVPVRILLKSEQLAKTPLRVGMSMIARVDTHKRDGAVLGAVNGMAAPENLQTTVYQSDEVEANAEADKIIKSNLH
;
A
#
# COMPACT_ATOMS: atom_id res chain seq x y z
N MET A 1 62.39 -40.44 -44.53
CA MET A 1 60.99 -39.97 -44.66
C MET A 1 61.06 -38.44 -44.53
N SER A 2 61.42 -37.67 -45.57
CA SER A 2 61.19 -37.85 -47.04
C SER A 2 59.69 -37.86 -47.35
N THR A 3 59.15 -37.04 -48.26
CA THR A 3 59.71 -36.13 -49.31
C THR A 3 59.15 -34.69 -49.14
N GLU A 4 59.73 -33.56 -49.59
CA GLU A 4 60.63 -33.19 -50.72
C GLU A 4 59.90 -32.81 -52.04
N HIS A 5 60.35 -31.70 -52.68
CA HIS A 5 59.80 -30.85 -53.79
C HIS A 5 59.22 -29.51 -53.27
N ASN A 6 59.75 -28.30 -53.49
CA ASN A 6 60.80 -27.69 -54.37
C ASN A 6 60.32 -26.99 -55.67
N ASN A 7 60.49 -25.65 -55.69
CA ASN A 7 61.02 -24.78 -56.76
C ASN A 7 61.14 -23.36 -56.15
N ASP A 8 62.24 -22.58 -56.21
CA ASP A 8 63.09 -22.08 -57.31
C ASP A 8 62.47 -20.90 -58.12
N ALA A 9 63.19 -19.81 -58.49
CA ALA A 9 64.62 -19.46 -58.29
C ALA A 9 64.92 -17.93 -58.44
N ALA A 10 66.17 -17.53 -58.14
CA ALA A 10 66.95 -16.33 -58.60
C ALA A 10 66.44 -14.89 -58.25
N GLN A 11 67.25 -13.86 -57.89
CA GLN A 11 68.58 -13.35 -58.30
C GLN A 11 68.58 -12.66 -59.69
N THR A 12 69.24 -11.52 -60.00
CA THR A 12 70.08 -10.50 -59.29
C THR A 12 69.94 -9.12 -60.03
N GLU A 13 70.78 -8.06 -60.13
CA GLU A 13 72.14 -7.56 -59.72
C GLU A 13 72.10 -5.99 -59.83
N VAL A 14 72.61 -5.13 -58.90
CA VAL A 14 73.99 -4.56 -58.72
C VAL A 14 74.38 -3.27 -59.51
N THR A 15 74.81 -2.23 -58.76
CA THR A 15 75.60 -0.99 -59.11
C THR A 15 75.04 0.21 -59.94
N GLN A 16 75.62 1.39 -59.62
CA GLN A 16 75.63 2.70 -60.30
C GLN A 16 76.90 2.81 -61.23
N PRO A 17 77.29 3.94 -61.91
CA PRO A 17 76.85 5.35 -61.82
C PRO A 17 76.87 6.19 -63.15
N ALA A 18 76.88 7.53 -62.99
CA ALA A 18 77.45 8.57 -63.88
C ALA A 18 76.62 9.20 -65.03
N THR A 19 75.88 10.25 -64.66
CA THR A 19 75.99 11.64 -65.17
C THR A 19 76.36 11.92 -66.65
N VAL A 20 75.43 12.56 -67.37
CA VAL A 20 75.71 13.68 -68.30
C VAL A 20 74.65 14.77 -68.05
N SER A 21 75.02 16.05 -68.18
CA SER A 21 74.10 17.18 -67.93
C SER A 21 73.78 17.97 -69.20
N VAL A 22 72.54 18.46 -69.32
CA VAL A 22 72.14 19.54 -70.23
C VAL A 22 71.10 20.43 -69.53
N ILE A 23 71.34 21.74 -69.60
CA ILE A 23 70.46 22.85 -69.16
C ILE A 23 70.79 24.03 -70.09
N PRO A 24 69.96 25.09 -70.23
CA PRO A 24 68.56 25.26 -69.85
C PRO A 24 67.66 25.77 -71.01
N LYS A 25 66.33 25.90 -70.79
CA LYS A 25 65.66 27.22 -70.87
C LYS A 25 64.21 27.26 -70.37
N ASP A 26 63.77 28.49 -70.15
CA ASP A 26 62.47 29.01 -69.68
C ASP A 26 61.25 28.32 -70.35
N GLN A 27 60.08 28.21 -69.70
CA GLN A 27 59.19 29.35 -69.41
C GLN A 27 58.53 29.31 -68.01
N ASN A 28 58.24 30.51 -67.47
CA ASN A 28 57.64 30.69 -66.13
C ASN A 28 56.39 31.61 -66.18
N THR A 29 55.35 31.14 -66.86
CA THR A 29 53.98 31.67 -66.91
C THR A 29 53.07 30.46 -67.18
N ASP A 30 52.01 30.13 -66.46
CA ASP A 30 51.18 30.93 -65.55
C ASP A 30 50.68 30.08 -64.35
N ASN A 31 51.06 30.47 -63.13
CA ASN A 31 50.61 29.82 -61.88
C ASN A 31 50.05 30.80 -60.84
N SER A 32 50.08 32.11 -61.10
CA SER A 32 49.85 33.12 -60.05
C SER A 32 48.37 33.31 -59.69
N GLU A 33 47.47 33.15 -60.65
CA GLU A 33 46.02 33.21 -60.40
C GLU A 33 45.49 31.94 -59.73
N ASN A 34 45.97 30.77 -60.15
CA ASN A 34 45.62 29.50 -59.52
C ASN A 34 46.11 29.41 -58.08
N GLU A 35 47.33 29.87 -57.77
CA GLU A 35 47.80 30.03 -56.38
C GLU A 35 46.87 30.94 -55.56
N ARG A 36 46.55 32.14 -56.07
CA ARG A 36 45.73 33.13 -55.34
C ARG A 36 44.29 32.66 -55.12
N THR A 37 43.67 32.03 -56.11
CA THR A 37 42.31 31.48 -55.98
C THR A 37 42.28 30.23 -55.09
N ARG A 38 43.30 29.35 -55.14
CA ARG A 38 43.43 28.18 -54.24
C ARG A 38 43.69 28.61 -52.79
N LYS A 39 44.54 29.62 -52.56
CA LYS A 39 44.78 30.23 -51.25
C LYS A 39 43.52 30.92 -50.71
N ARG A 40 42.76 31.67 -51.53
CA ARG A 40 41.45 32.22 -51.14
C ARG A 40 40.42 31.13 -50.81
N LYS A 41 40.34 30.06 -51.60
CA LYS A 41 39.45 28.91 -51.32
C LYS A 41 39.85 28.20 -50.01
N MET A 42 41.14 27.99 -49.74
CA MET A 42 41.61 27.45 -48.47
C MET A 42 41.32 28.38 -47.28
N LEU A 43 41.45 29.70 -47.44
CA LEU A 43 41.09 30.67 -46.39
C LEU A 43 39.58 30.68 -46.11
N LEU A 44 38.74 30.55 -47.15
CA LEU A 44 37.28 30.42 -46.98
C LEU A 44 36.89 29.11 -46.30
N ILE A 45 37.52 27.98 -46.68
CA ILE A 45 37.29 26.68 -46.04
C ILE A 45 37.79 26.69 -44.59
N GLY A 46 38.98 27.23 -44.33
CA GLY A 46 39.52 27.39 -42.97
C GLY A 46 38.65 28.31 -42.11
N GLY A 47 38.16 29.43 -42.66
CA GLY A 47 37.20 30.31 -42.00
C GLY A 47 35.86 29.62 -41.71
N LEU A 48 35.36 28.76 -42.61
CA LEU A 48 34.16 27.96 -42.39
C LEU A 48 34.36 26.92 -41.27
N PHE A 49 35.50 26.22 -41.25
CA PHE A 49 35.84 25.30 -40.15
C PHE A 49 36.03 26.02 -38.82
N LEU A 50 36.60 27.22 -38.82
CA LEU A 50 36.78 28.04 -37.61
C LEU A 50 35.44 28.58 -37.11
N LEU A 51 34.54 29.01 -37.99
CA LEU A 51 33.14 29.36 -37.65
C LEU A 51 32.36 28.16 -37.12
N ALA A 52 32.47 26.98 -37.75
CA ALA A 52 31.84 25.76 -37.28
C ALA A 52 32.39 25.33 -35.92
N GLY A 53 33.70 25.47 -35.70
CA GLY A 53 34.36 25.23 -34.42
C GLY A 53 33.88 26.19 -33.32
N LEU A 54 33.75 27.49 -33.62
CA LEU A 54 33.20 28.48 -32.68
C LEU A 54 31.71 28.25 -32.39
N ALA A 55 30.92 27.88 -33.40
CA ALA A 55 29.51 27.53 -33.21
C ALA A 55 29.34 26.27 -32.36
N TRP A 56 30.16 25.23 -32.58
CA TRP A 56 30.20 24.04 -31.75
C TRP A 56 30.67 24.34 -30.32
N LEU A 57 31.69 25.20 -30.16
CA LEU A 57 32.18 25.63 -28.85
C LEU A 57 31.09 26.40 -28.07
N ALA A 58 30.39 27.32 -28.72
CA ALA A 58 29.26 28.04 -28.13
C ALA A 58 28.12 27.08 -27.75
N TYR A 59 27.74 26.16 -28.63
CA TYR A 59 26.75 25.13 -28.34
C TYR A 59 27.17 24.20 -27.18
N TYR A 60 28.47 23.90 -27.07
CA TYR A 60 29.02 23.14 -25.96
C TYR A 60 28.91 23.89 -24.61
N PHE A 61 29.27 25.18 -24.60
CA PHE A 61 29.19 26.01 -23.40
C PHE A 61 27.76 26.36 -22.96
N VAL A 62 26.80 26.38 -23.89
CA VAL A 62 25.40 26.74 -23.64
C VAL A 62 24.49 25.52 -23.41
N VAL A 63 24.75 24.37 -24.06
CA VAL A 63 23.84 23.21 -24.01
C VAL A 63 24.54 21.96 -23.47
N LEU A 64 25.51 21.40 -24.22
CA LEU A 64 26.06 20.06 -23.93
C LEU A 64 26.68 19.91 -22.53
N ARG A 65 27.20 21.00 -21.93
CA ARG A 65 27.78 20.97 -20.57
C ARG A 65 26.74 20.95 -19.42
N TYR A 66 25.45 21.01 -19.74
CA TYR A 66 24.35 21.01 -18.77
C TYR A 66 23.41 19.80 -18.91
N GLU A 67 23.51 19.01 -19.98
CA GLU A 67 22.66 17.84 -20.22
C GLU A 67 23.34 16.56 -19.70
N GLU A 68 22.76 15.89 -18.70
CA GLU A 68 23.24 14.59 -18.21
C GLU A 68 22.33 13.47 -18.72
N GLU A 69 22.89 12.53 -19.49
CA GLU A 69 22.17 11.41 -20.11
C GLU A 69 22.53 10.06 -19.46
N THR A 70 21.55 9.17 -19.32
CA THR A 70 21.77 7.75 -19.01
C THR A 70 20.83 6.84 -19.81
N ASP A 71 21.39 5.74 -20.26
CA ASP A 71 20.74 4.60 -20.95
C ASP A 71 20.13 3.58 -19.98
N ASN A 72 20.49 3.68 -18.69
CA ASN A 72 20.10 2.71 -17.67
C ASN A 72 18.95 3.26 -16.82
N ALA A 73 17.83 3.57 -17.45
CA ALA A 73 16.62 3.99 -16.77
C ALA A 73 15.48 2.99 -17.01
N TYR A 74 14.71 2.69 -15.97
CA TYR A 74 13.59 1.77 -16.04
C TYR A 74 12.31 2.38 -15.47
N VAL A 75 11.18 2.08 -16.11
CA VAL A 75 9.85 2.36 -15.57
C VAL A 75 9.64 1.50 -14.33
N ASN A 76 9.40 2.12 -13.18
CA ASN A 76 8.98 1.48 -11.95
C ASN A 76 7.60 2.02 -11.53
N GLY A 77 6.94 1.35 -10.60
CA GLY A 77 5.61 1.73 -10.14
C GLY A 77 5.22 0.99 -8.87
N ASN A 78 4.12 1.44 -8.24
CA ASN A 78 3.60 0.81 -7.04
C ASN A 78 2.96 -0.55 -7.38
N ILE A 79 3.74 -1.64 -7.18
CA ILE A 79 3.25 -3.02 -7.21
C ILE A 79 2.65 -3.35 -5.84
N VAL A 80 1.34 -3.54 -5.77
CA VAL A 80 0.63 -3.90 -4.54
C VAL A 80 0.22 -5.37 -4.60
N ALA A 81 0.77 -6.17 -3.68
CA ALA A 81 0.39 -7.56 -3.51
C ALA A 81 -0.95 -7.65 -2.77
N ILE A 82 -1.96 -8.21 -3.45
CA ILE A 82 -3.29 -8.46 -2.92
C ILE A 82 -3.29 -9.85 -2.27
N ASN A 83 -3.30 -9.86 -0.95
CA ASN A 83 -3.29 -11.07 -0.14
C ASN A 83 -4.70 -11.36 0.42
N ALA A 84 -4.99 -12.64 0.63
CA ALA A 84 -6.23 -13.07 1.27
C ALA A 84 -6.33 -12.55 2.71
N GLN A 85 -7.45 -11.92 3.07
CA GLN A 85 -7.72 -11.47 4.45
C GLN A 85 -8.44 -12.54 5.29
N THR A 86 -9.14 -13.48 4.63
CA THR A 86 -9.79 -14.64 5.23
C THR A 86 -9.42 -15.90 4.45
N GLY A 87 -9.56 -17.08 5.06
CA GLY A 87 -9.42 -18.36 4.38
C GLY A 87 -10.70 -18.77 3.64
N GLY A 88 -10.58 -19.72 2.71
CA GLY A 88 -11.71 -20.29 1.98
C GLY A 88 -11.29 -21.03 0.70
N THR A 89 -12.26 -21.58 -0.02
CA THR A 89 -12.06 -22.11 -1.38
C THR A 89 -12.35 -21.02 -2.40
N VAL A 90 -11.55 -20.91 -3.45
CA VAL A 90 -11.77 -19.93 -4.53
C VAL A 90 -12.93 -20.38 -5.40
N GLU A 91 -14.03 -19.62 -5.36
CA GLU A 91 -15.25 -19.88 -6.12
C GLU A 91 -15.16 -19.28 -7.53
N ALA A 92 -14.71 -18.02 -7.63
CA ALA A 92 -14.57 -17.32 -8.91
C ALA A 92 -13.38 -16.36 -8.92
N ILE A 93 -12.83 -16.16 -10.11
CA ILE A 93 -11.81 -15.15 -10.42
C ILE A 93 -12.49 -14.15 -11.37
N LEU A 94 -12.50 -12.88 -10.98
CA LEU A 94 -13.31 -11.82 -11.60
C LEU A 94 -12.45 -10.78 -12.33
N ALA A 95 -11.13 -10.83 -12.14
CA ALA A 95 -10.14 -10.13 -12.93
C ALA A 95 -8.96 -11.07 -13.25
N ASP A 96 -8.41 -10.98 -14.45
CA ASP A 96 -7.26 -11.77 -14.91
C ASP A 96 -6.11 -10.86 -15.39
N GLU A 97 -4.93 -11.43 -15.65
CA GLU A 97 -3.73 -10.68 -16.00
C GLU A 97 -3.92 -9.76 -17.21
N ASN A 98 -3.33 -8.56 -17.14
CA ASN A 98 -3.42 -7.46 -18.10
C ASN A 98 -4.78 -6.73 -18.17
N GLN A 99 -5.75 -7.08 -17.32
CA GLN A 99 -7.03 -6.35 -17.23
C GLN A 99 -6.93 -5.12 -16.32
N GLU A 100 -7.68 -4.07 -16.66
CA GLU A 100 -7.89 -2.89 -15.82
C GLU A 100 -8.94 -3.19 -14.73
N VAL A 101 -8.73 -2.65 -13.54
CA VAL A 101 -9.60 -2.80 -12.37
C VAL A 101 -9.70 -1.49 -11.60
N HIS A 102 -10.90 -1.19 -11.09
CA HIS A 102 -11.18 0.03 -10.34
C HIS A 102 -11.19 -0.19 -8.83
N ALA A 103 -10.98 0.88 -8.05
CA ALA A 103 -11.05 0.82 -6.59
C ALA A 103 -12.42 0.29 -6.11
N GLY A 104 -12.40 -0.70 -5.22
CA GLY A 104 -13.60 -1.40 -4.74
C GLY A 104 -14.13 -2.52 -5.64
N GLN A 105 -13.57 -2.73 -6.84
CA GLN A 105 -13.97 -3.83 -7.74
C GLN A 105 -13.58 -5.20 -7.15
N PRO A 106 -14.49 -6.20 -7.12
CA PRO A 106 -14.14 -7.56 -6.73
C PRO A 106 -13.17 -8.21 -7.74
N LEU A 107 -12.08 -8.77 -7.23
CA LEU A 107 -11.03 -9.46 -7.99
C LEU A 107 -11.15 -10.99 -7.88
N VAL A 108 -11.44 -11.48 -6.68
CA VAL A 108 -11.58 -12.91 -6.36
C VAL A 108 -12.79 -13.07 -5.42
N LYS A 109 -13.62 -14.07 -5.68
CA LYS A 109 -14.71 -14.49 -4.79
C LYS A 109 -14.34 -15.81 -4.13
N LEU A 110 -14.42 -15.84 -2.81
CA LEU A 110 -14.28 -17.04 -1.99
C LEU A 110 -15.66 -17.62 -1.68
N SER A 111 -15.73 -18.96 -1.57
CA SER A 111 -16.96 -19.69 -1.25
C SER A 111 -17.54 -19.23 0.09
N PRO A 112 -18.83 -18.86 0.17
CA PRO A 112 -19.41 -18.26 1.37
C PRO A 112 -19.89 -19.25 2.43
N THR A 113 -20.02 -20.54 2.11
CA THR A 113 -20.71 -21.56 2.92
C THR A 113 -20.31 -21.53 4.41
N ASP A 114 -19.02 -21.60 4.71
CA ASP A 114 -18.54 -21.66 6.10
C ASP A 114 -18.73 -20.33 6.84
N ALA A 115 -18.60 -19.20 6.13
CA ALA A 115 -18.75 -17.86 6.70
C ALA A 115 -20.22 -17.50 6.93
N GLU A 116 -21.14 -17.92 6.05
CA GLU A 116 -22.58 -17.77 6.23
C GLU A 116 -23.08 -18.59 7.42
N VAL A 117 -22.58 -19.82 7.60
CA VAL A 117 -22.85 -20.63 8.79
C VAL A 117 -22.33 -19.96 10.06
N ALA A 118 -21.08 -19.48 10.05
CA ALA A 118 -20.50 -18.78 11.20
C ALA A 118 -21.23 -17.46 11.53
N LEU A 119 -21.64 -16.68 10.52
CA LEU A 119 -22.43 -15.46 10.66
C LEU A 119 -23.84 -15.74 11.17
N SER A 120 -24.48 -16.81 10.71
CA SER A 120 -25.78 -17.28 11.20
C SER A 120 -25.69 -17.70 12.67
N GLN A 121 -24.66 -18.48 13.03
CA GLN A 121 -24.40 -18.88 14.42
C GLN A 121 -24.15 -17.66 15.32
N ALA A 122 -23.34 -16.69 14.89
CA ALA A 122 -23.08 -15.48 15.65
C ALA A 122 -24.32 -14.57 15.78
N ARG A 123 -25.16 -14.47 14.73
CA ARG A 123 -26.46 -13.77 14.77
C ARG A 123 -27.43 -14.43 15.76
N ALA A 124 -27.49 -15.77 15.76
CA ALA A 124 -28.30 -16.53 16.70
C ALA A 124 -27.80 -16.36 18.14
N GLN A 125 -26.49 -16.41 18.37
CA GLN A 125 -25.88 -16.20 19.68
C GLN A 125 -26.15 -14.78 20.22
N LEU A 126 -25.95 -13.73 19.41
CA LEU A 126 -26.27 -12.35 19.80
C LEU A 126 -27.75 -12.21 20.17
N SER A 127 -28.65 -12.74 19.34
CA SER A 127 -30.10 -12.73 19.60
C SER A 127 -30.46 -13.44 20.91
N GLN A 128 -29.85 -14.60 21.18
CA GLN A 128 -30.07 -15.37 22.41
C GLN A 128 -29.52 -14.65 23.64
N THR A 129 -28.33 -14.06 23.54
CA THR A 129 -27.73 -13.25 24.61
C THR A 129 -28.60 -12.04 24.96
N VAL A 130 -29.14 -11.32 23.97
CA VAL A 130 -30.05 -10.17 24.21
C VAL A 130 -31.29 -10.60 24.99
N ARG A 131 -31.94 -11.69 24.59
CA ARG A 131 -33.11 -12.23 25.32
C ARG A 131 -32.75 -12.72 26.73
N GLN A 132 -31.58 -13.32 26.93
CA GLN A 132 -31.11 -13.75 28.26
C GLN A 132 -30.89 -12.56 29.22
N ILE A 133 -30.31 -11.46 28.72
CA ILE A 133 -30.14 -10.24 29.53
C ILE A 133 -31.49 -9.56 29.77
N GLN A 134 -32.38 -9.48 28.78
CA GLN A 134 -33.76 -9.00 28.98
C GLN A 134 -34.47 -9.79 30.09
N GLN A 135 -34.30 -11.11 30.14
CA GLN A 135 -34.85 -11.93 31.23
C GLN A 135 -34.23 -11.59 32.59
N SER A 136 -32.93 -11.27 32.65
CA SER A 136 -32.29 -10.85 33.91
C SER A 136 -32.80 -9.49 34.41
N PHE A 137 -33.05 -8.53 33.51
CA PHE A 137 -33.73 -7.27 33.87
C PHE A 137 -35.18 -7.52 34.32
N ASN A 138 -35.91 -8.40 33.65
CA ASN A 138 -37.26 -8.80 34.07
C ASN A 138 -37.26 -9.47 35.46
N ASN A 139 -36.28 -10.33 35.74
CA ASN A 139 -36.11 -10.98 37.05
C ASN A 139 -35.83 -9.96 38.16
N ALA A 140 -35.04 -8.92 37.90
CA ALA A 140 -34.81 -7.83 38.85
C ALA A 140 -36.10 -7.07 39.17
N ASN A 141 -36.91 -6.74 38.15
CA ASN A 141 -38.22 -6.10 38.33
C ASN A 141 -39.20 -6.97 39.16
N VAL A 142 -39.21 -8.29 38.92
CA VAL A 142 -40.00 -9.25 39.70
C VAL A 142 -39.53 -9.31 41.16
N ALA A 143 -38.21 -9.30 41.41
CA ALA A 143 -37.66 -9.30 42.77
C ALA A 143 -37.92 -7.98 43.52
N ASP A 144 -37.96 -6.85 42.82
CA ASP A 144 -38.41 -5.56 43.38
C ASP A 144 -39.89 -5.60 43.80
N ALA A 145 -40.76 -6.18 42.96
CA ALA A 145 -42.17 -6.38 43.30
C ALA A 145 -42.38 -7.35 44.49
N GLN A 146 -41.60 -8.45 44.55
CA GLN A 146 -41.59 -9.38 45.68
C GLN A 146 -41.13 -8.71 46.98
N LEU A 147 -40.10 -7.85 46.92
CA LEU A 147 -39.67 -7.06 48.07
C LEU A 147 -40.75 -6.07 48.52
N PHE A 148 -41.47 -5.43 47.59
CA PHE A 148 -42.60 -4.57 47.93
C PHE A 148 -43.71 -5.35 48.66
N GLN A 149 -44.11 -6.52 48.13
CA GLN A 149 -45.11 -7.37 48.78
C GLN A 149 -44.66 -7.82 50.19
N ALA A 150 -43.40 -8.21 50.35
CA ALA A 150 -42.85 -8.61 51.65
C ALA A 150 -42.86 -7.44 52.68
N ARG A 151 -42.56 -6.21 52.24
CA ARG A 151 -42.66 -4.99 53.06
C ARG A 151 -44.10 -4.71 53.50
N VAL A 152 -45.07 -4.84 52.59
CA VAL A 152 -46.51 -4.65 52.89
C VAL A 152 -47.01 -5.72 53.87
N ASN A 153 -46.62 -6.98 53.69
CA ASN A 153 -46.94 -8.08 54.60
C ASN A 153 -46.35 -7.83 56.00
N LEU A 154 -45.08 -7.43 56.09
CA LEU A 154 -44.43 -7.08 57.35
C LEU A 154 -45.14 -5.93 58.06
N LYS A 155 -45.45 -4.84 57.36
CA LYS A 155 -46.21 -3.72 57.93
C LYS A 155 -47.55 -4.18 58.48
N THR A 156 -48.29 -5.00 57.73
CA THR A 156 -49.60 -5.51 58.13
C THR A 156 -49.53 -6.36 59.40
N ALA A 157 -48.52 -7.23 59.51
CA ALA A 157 -48.28 -8.05 60.70
C ALA A 157 -47.85 -7.20 61.91
N GLN A 158 -46.95 -6.22 61.71
CA GLN A 158 -46.53 -5.30 62.77
C GLN A 158 -47.70 -4.45 63.29
N ASP A 159 -48.52 -3.90 62.40
CA ASP A 159 -49.70 -3.12 62.78
C ASP A 159 -50.75 -4.00 63.51
N ALA A 160 -50.83 -5.29 63.21
CA ALA A 160 -51.69 -6.23 63.94
C ALA A 160 -51.18 -6.52 65.37
N VAL A 161 -49.87 -6.74 65.54
CA VAL A 161 -49.23 -6.87 66.88
C VAL A 161 -49.41 -5.59 67.69
N ASN A 162 -49.17 -4.43 67.08
CA ASN A 162 -49.32 -3.11 67.71
C ASN A 162 -50.77 -2.86 68.20
N ARG A 163 -51.79 -3.25 67.41
CA ARG A 163 -53.20 -3.15 67.82
C ARG A 163 -53.58 -4.11 68.95
N ARG A 164 -53.03 -5.33 68.98
CA ARG A 164 -53.36 -6.35 69.99
C ARG A 164 -52.64 -6.14 71.33
N ALA A 165 -51.42 -5.62 71.33
CA ALA A 165 -50.60 -5.42 72.54
C ALA A 165 -51.29 -4.70 73.72
N PRO A 166 -52.05 -3.59 73.53
CA PRO A 166 -52.79 -2.98 74.64
C PRO A 166 -54.03 -3.80 75.07
N LEU A 167 -54.70 -4.49 74.14
CA LEU A 167 -55.95 -5.22 74.39
C LEU A 167 -55.76 -6.48 75.25
N VAL A 168 -54.57 -7.08 75.22
CA VAL A 168 -54.20 -8.17 76.13
C VAL A 168 -54.17 -7.71 77.59
N LYS A 169 -53.79 -6.44 77.86
CA LYS A 169 -53.77 -5.89 79.22
C LYS A 169 -55.16 -5.64 79.80
N THR A 170 -56.15 -5.40 78.94
CA THR A 170 -57.55 -5.20 79.34
C THR A 170 -58.39 -6.48 79.29
N GLY A 171 -57.76 -7.63 78.98
CA GLY A 171 -58.46 -8.92 78.83
C GLY A 171 -59.33 -9.04 77.57
N ALA A 172 -59.28 -8.06 76.66
CA ALA A 172 -60.15 -7.99 75.48
C ALA A 172 -59.66 -8.86 74.29
N VAL A 173 -58.44 -9.38 74.37
CA VAL A 173 -57.81 -10.30 73.40
C VAL A 173 -57.09 -11.41 74.17
N SER A 174 -57.17 -12.65 73.69
CA SER A 174 -56.53 -13.79 74.36
C SER A 174 -55.00 -13.77 74.22
N LYS A 175 -54.29 -14.42 75.15
CA LYS A 175 -52.82 -14.60 75.05
C LYS A 175 -52.43 -15.38 73.78
N GLU A 176 -53.24 -16.36 73.41
CA GLU A 176 -53.05 -17.20 72.22
C GLU A 176 -53.15 -16.37 70.92
N GLU A 177 -54.18 -15.53 70.80
CA GLU A 177 -54.38 -14.66 69.63
C GLU A 177 -53.27 -13.60 69.49
N PHE A 178 -52.62 -13.23 70.61
CA PHE A 178 -51.42 -12.38 70.60
C PHE A 178 -50.15 -13.14 70.22
N ALA A 179 -49.95 -14.38 70.68
CA ALA A 179 -48.85 -15.24 70.25
C ALA A 179 -48.92 -15.53 68.73
N GLN A 180 -50.10 -15.91 68.23
CA GLN A 180 -50.39 -16.10 66.80
C GLN A 180 -50.04 -14.86 65.95
N ALA A 181 -50.16 -13.65 66.51
CA ALA A 181 -49.77 -12.41 65.85
C ALA A 181 -48.24 -12.20 65.86
N GLN A 182 -47.55 -12.53 66.95
CA GLN A 182 -46.08 -12.48 67.03
C GLN A 182 -45.43 -13.47 66.06
N ASP A 183 -45.93 -14.70 65.99
CA ASP A 183 -45.46 -15.71 65.02
C ASP A 183 -45.66 -15.24 63.57
N THR A 184 -46.76 -14.54 63.30
CA THR A 184 -47.06 -14.00 61.97
C THR A 184 -46.13 -12.83 61.63
N LEU A 185 -45.76 -12.01 62.62
CA LEU A 185 -44.73 -10.99 62.49
C LEU A 185 -43.35 -11.60 62.22
N ALA A 186 -42.94 -12.62 62.99
CA ALA A 186 -41.66 -13.32 62.80
C ALA A 186 -41.57 -13.98 61.41
N ARG A 187 -42.64 -14.65 60.95
CA ARG A 187 -42.74 -15.17 59.58
C ARG A 187 -42.60 -14.08 58.52
N ALA A 188 -43.22 -12.92 58.71
CA ALA A 188 -43.14 -11.80 57.78
C ALA A 188 -41.75 -11.14 57.77
N GLN A 189 -41.05 -11.07 58.91
CA GLN A 189 -39.66 -10.62 59.00
C GLN A 189 -38.70 -11.56 58.25
N ALA A 190 -38.85 -12.88 58.44
CA ALA A 190 -38.06 -13.87 57.71
C ALA A 190 -38.32 -13.81 56.19
N ALA A 191 -39.58 -13.69 55.77
CA ALA A 191 -39.94 -13.53 54.36
C ALA A 191 -39.36 -12.24 53.74
N LEU A 192 -39.28 -11.15 54.50
CA LEU A 192 -38.61 -9.92 54.05
C LEU A 192 -37.11 -10.15 53.82
N GLY A 193 -36.42 -10.86 54.73
CA GLY A 193 -35.00 -11.19 54.56
C GLY A 193 -34.73 -12.02 53.29
N VAL A 194 -35.59 -13.00 53.00
CA VAL A 194 -35.52 -13.80 51.76
C VAL A 194 -35.73 -12.92 50.52
N ALA A 195 -36.76 -12.07 50.50
CA ALA A 195 -37.02 -11.17 49.37
C ALA A 195 -35.89 -10.13 49.16
N GLN A 196 -35.26 -9.65 50.23
CA GLN A 196 -34.08 -8.79 50.16
C GLN A 196 -32.88 -9.51 49.51
N ALA A 197 -32.60 -10.75 49.91
CA ALA A 197 -31.50 -11.55 49.37
C ALA A 197 -31.71 -11.96 47.89
N GLN A 198 -32.96 -12.29 47.53
CA GLN A 198 -33.37 -12.55 46.15
C GLN A 198 -33.17 -11.30 45.28
N ARG A 199 -33.63 -10.14 45.75
CA ARG A 199 -33.42 -8.85 45.07
C ARG A 199 -31.94 -8.51 44.91
N SER A 200 -31.12 -8.62 45.96
CA SER A 200 -29.68 -8.31 45.82
C SER A 200 -29.01 -9.19 44.78
N THR A 201 -29.39 -10.46 44.69
CA THR A 201 -28.89 -11.40 43.68
C THR A 201 -29.32 -11.01 42.27
N ALA A 202 -30.61 -10.70 42.08
CA ALA A 202 -31.14 -10.32 40.76
C ALA A 202 -30.62 -8.97 40.28
N VAL A 203 -30.56 -7.97 41.16
CA VAL A 203 -30.01 -6.63 40.84
C VAL A 203 -28.51 -6.70 40.54
N ALA A 204 -27.74 -7.54 41.26
CA ALA A 204 -26.30 -7.68 41.00
C ALA A 204 -25.97 -8.22 39.59
N GLN A 205 -26.90 -8.90 38.92
CA GLN A 205 -26.71 -9.35 37.52
C GLN A 205 -26.86 -8.23 36.48
N VAL A 206 -27.45 -7.09 36.85
CA VAL A 206 -27.77 -5.97 35.93
C VAL A 206 -27.26 -4.60 36.41
N ALA A 207 -26.75 -4.51 37.63
CA ALA A 207 -26.33 -3.27 38.27
C ALA A 207 -25.30 -2.49 37.45
N GLY A 208 -25.53 -1.18 37.27
CA GLY A 208 -24.63 -0.30 36.52
C GLY A 208 -24.68 -0.48 34.99
N THR A 209 -25.57 -1.34 34.47
CA THR A 209 -25.69 -1.59 33.02
C THR A 209 -27.06 -1.21 32.48
N THR A 210 -27.14 -1.06 31.15
CA THR A 210 -28.39 -1.13 30.39
C THR A 210 -28.31 -2.36 29.48
N ILE A 211 -29.44 -2.82 28.93
CA ILE A 211 -29.42 -3.95 27.99
C ILE A 211 -28.57 -3.63 26.75
N ALA A 212 -28.58 -2.37 26.28
CA ALA A 212 -27.75 -1.93 25.16
C ALA A 212 -26.24 -1.98 25.49
N ASN A 213 -25.84 -1.67 26.72
CA ASN A 213 -24.43 -1.53 27.13
C ASN A 213 -23.97 -2.70 28.03
N HIS A 214 -24.67 -3.83 28.04
CA HIS A 214 -24.34 -4.95 28.92
C HIS A 214 -23.08 -5.68 28.41
N PRO A 215 -22.04 -5.92 29.24
CA PRO A 215 -20.75 -6.46 28.77
C PRO A 215 -20.86 -7.78 27.98
N VAL A 216 -21.80 -8.66 28.34
CA VAL A 216 -22.04 -9.93 27.63
C VAL A 216 -22.70 -9.72 26.26
N ILE A 217 -23.50 -8.67 26.08
CA ILE A 217 -24.07 -8.28 24.77
C ILE A 217 -22.98 -7.66 23.89
N GLU A 218 -22.13 -6.79 24.44
CA GLU A 218 -21.00 -6.23 23.69
C GLU A 218 -19.99 -7.32 23.27
N ALA A 219 -19.73 -8.32 24.11
CA ALA A 219 -18.94 -9.49 23.72
C ALA A 219 -19.59 -10.28 22.55
N ALA A 220 -20.90 -10.53 22.61
CA ALA A 220 -21.62 -11.21 21.53
C ALA A 220 -21.69 -10.37 20.24
N LYS A 221 -21.77 -9.04 20.36
CA LYS A 221 -21.72 -8.07 19.26
C LYS A 221 -20.33 -8.04 18.61
N ALA A 222 -19.25 -8.10 19.38
CA ALA A 222 -17.89 -8.24 18.85
C ALA A 222 -17.69 -9.56 18.09
N SER A 223 -18.26 -10.67 18.58
CA SER A 223 -18.27 -11.96 17.86
C SER A 223 -19.06 -11.89 16.55
N PHE A 224 -20.26 -11.29 16.57
CA PHE A 224 -21.06 -11.07 15.36
C PHE A 224 -20.33 -10.17 14.35
N ARG A 225 -19.74 -9.05 14.79
CA ARG A 225 -18.95 -8.15 13.94
C ARG A 225 -17.80 -8.90 13.25
N THR A 226 -17.06 -9.72 13.98
CA THR A 226 -15.97 -10.53 13.42
C THR A 226 -16.47 -11.46 12.31
N ALA A 227 -17.58 -12.18 12.54
CA ALA A 227 -18.17 -13.05 11.52
C ALA A 227 -18.69 -12.27 10.29
N TYR A 228 -19.32 -11.12 10.51
CA TYR A 228 -19.84 -10.25 9.44
C TYR A 228 -18.71 -9.70 8.55
N ILE A 229 -17.64 -9.20 9.17
CA ILE A 229 -16.46 -8.67 8.47
C ILE A 229 -15.74 -9.78 7.69
N ASN A 230 -15.60 -10.98 8.27
CA ASN A 230 -15.01 -12.12 7.56
C ASN A 230 -15.87 -12.54 6.34
N ASN A 231 -17.20 -12.50 6.45
CA ASN A 231 -18.11 -12.77 5.35
C ASN A 231 -18.03 -11.70 4.23
N LYS A 232 -17.87 -10.42 4.57
CA LYS A 232 -17.61 -9.34 3.59
C LYS A 232 -16.28 -9.58 2.85
N ARG A 233 -15.23 -9.94 3.56
CA ARG A 233 -13.86 -10.19 3.05
C ARG A 233 -13.70 -11.42 2.14
N LEU A 234 -14.77 -12.18 1.91
CA LEU A 234 -14.82 -13.21 0.87
C LEU A 234 -14.76 -12.62 -0.54
N ALA A 235 -15.25 -11.39 -0.71
CA ALA A 235 -15.01 -10.61 -1.92
C ALA A 235 -13.68 -9.85 -1.73
N VAL A 236 -12.62 -10.33 -2.38
CA VAL A 236 -11.32 -9.66 -2.35
C VAL A 236 -11.36 -8.47 -3.30
N LEU A 237 -11.47 -7.25 -2.75
CA LEU A 237 -11.62 -6.02 -3.51
C LEU A 237 -10.27 -5.39 -3.87
N ALA A 238 -10.20 -4.76 -5.05
CA ALA A 238 -9.09 -3.87 -5.43
C ALA A 238 -9.03 -2.64 -4.50
N PRO A 239 -7.86 -2.30 -3.90
CA PRO A 239 -7.73 -1.16 -3.01
C PRO A 239 -7.60 0.19 -3.74
N MET A 240 -7.26 0.18 -5.03
CA MET A 240 -6.99 1.35 -5.87
C MET A 240 -7.18 0.98 -7.36
N ASP A 241 -7.29 1.98 -8.24
CA ASP A 241 -7.35 1.79 -9.68
C ASP A 241 -6.00 1.32 -10.27
N GLY A 242 -6.02 0.35 -11.18
CA GLY A 242 -4.81 -0.19 -11.77
C GLY A 242 -5.02 -1.37 -12.71
N PHE A 243 -3.93 -2.07 -13.01
CA PHE A 243 -3.93 -3.26 -13.85
C PHE A 243 -3.48 -4.49 -13.05
N VAL A 244 -4.08 -5.65 -13.30
CA VAL A 244 -3.62 -6.93 -12.76
C VAL A 244 -2.32 -7.34 -13.46
N ALA A 245 -1.18 -7.16 -12.79
CA ALA A 245 0.14 -7.41 -13.36
C ALA A 245 0.57 -8.88 -13.23
N LYS A 246 0.03 -9.62 -12.26
CA LYS A 246 0.22 -11.07 -12.10
C LYS A 246 -0.90 -11.69 -11.27
N ARG A 247 -1.30 -12.92 -11.59
CA ARG A 247 -2.22 -13.75 -10.82
C ARG A 247 -1.52 -15.02 -10.32
N TYR A 248 -1.71 -15.33 -9.04
CA TYR A 248 -1.17 -16.52 -8.38
C TYR A 248 -2.23 -17.58 -8.06
N VAL A 249 -3.50 -17.16 -8.02
CA VAL A 249 -4.64 -17.97 -7.59
C VAL A 249 -5.38 -18.65 -8.75
N GLN A 250 -5.92 -19.85 -8.53
CA GLN A 250 -6.81 -20.58 -9.46
C GLN A 250 -8.14 -20.95 -8.80
N VAL A 251 -9.18 -21.18 -9.62
CA VAL A 251 -10.50 -21.64 -9.14
C VAL A 251 -10.39 -23.04 -8.50
N GLY A 252 -11.13 -23.28 -7.42
CA GLY A 252 -11.07 -24.52 -6.64
C GLY A 252 -9.86 -24.63 -5.71
N GLN A 253 -8.93 -23.69 -5.74
CA GLN A 253 -7.80 -23.65 -4.80
C GLN A 253 -8.28 -23.30 -3.39
N GLN A 254 -7.80 -24.04 -2.38
CA GLN A 254 -7.95 -23.63 -0.98
C GLN A 254 -6.87 -22.60 -0.64
N ILE A 255 -7.26 -21.50 0.00
CA ILE A 255 -6.38 -20.41 0.41
C ILE A 255 -6.49 -20.12 1.91
N SER A 256 -5.43 -19.56 2.49
CA SER A 256 -5.34 -19.18 3.90
C SER A 256 -5.14 -17.66 4.04
N PRO A 257 -5.45 -17.04 5.20
CA PRO A 257 -5.10 -15.65 5.46
C PRO A 257 -3.61 -15.40 5.22
N GLY A 258 -3.28 -14.31 4.53
CA GLY A 258 -1.92 -13.96 4.12
C GLY A 258 -1.42 -14.60 2.82
N THR A 259 -2.15 -15.56 2.22
CA THR A 259 -1.78 -16.11 0.90
C THR A 259 -1.87 -15.02 -0.19
N PRO A 260 -0.83 -14.79 -1.02
CA PRO A 260 -0.89 -13.84 -2.13
C PRO A 260 -1.77 -14.38 -3.27
N LEU A 261 -2.64 -13.52 -3.80
CA LEU A 261 -3.62 -13.88 -4.82
C LEU A 261 -3.30 -13.22 -6.17
N MET A 262 -2.97 -11.92 -6.16
CA MET A 262 -2.67 -11.10 -7.34
C MET A 262 -1.68 -9.99 -6.99
N ASN A 263 -0.98 -9.46 -8.00
CA ASN A 263 -0.28 -8.17 -7.92
C ASN A 263 -1.02 -7.15 -8.79
N LEU A 264 -1.34 -5.98 -8.24
CA LEU A 264 -1.88 -4.83 -8.97
C LEU A 264 -0.78 -3.79 -9.18
N VAL A 265 -0.79 -3.11 -10.33
CA VAL A 265 0.04 -1.94 -10.64
C VAL A 265 -0.87 -0.75 -10.86
N ALA A 266 -0.68 0.32 -10.09
CA ALA A 266 -1.48 1.54 -10.18
C ALA A 266 -1.31 2.23 -11.55
N ALA A 267 -2.43 2.47 -12.25
CA ALA A 267 -2.42 2.89 -13.66
C ALA A 267 -1.68 4.21 -13.91
N ASN A 268 -1.83 5.17 -13.00
CA ASN A 268 -1.29 6.53 -13.11
C ASN A 268 -0.16 6.82 -12.08
N GLN A 269 0.48 5.79 -11.50
CA GLN A 269 1.54 5.94 -10.50
C GLN A 269 2.84 5.22 -10.89
N VAL A 270 3.26 5.39 -12.15
CA VAL A 270 4.59 4.97 -12.61
C VAL A 270 5.56 6.15 -12.60
N TRP A 271 6.81 5.86 -12.25
CA TRP A 271 7.94 6.78 -12.26
C TRP A 271 9.11 6.12 -13.01
N VAL A 272 10.19 6.86 -13.22
CA VAL A 272 11.41 6.31 -13.84
C VAL A 272 12.56 6.41 -12.84
N ASP A 273 13.16 5.27 -12.48
CA ASP A 273 14.39 5.25 -11.69
C ASP A 273 15.58 5.17 -12.68
N ALA A 274 16.23 6.31 -12.91
CA ALA A 274 17.33 6.47 -13.85
C ALA A 274 18.69 6.35 -13.14
N ASN A 275 19.52 5.42 -13.57
CA ASN A 275 20.76 5.06 -12.88
C ASN A 275 21.96 5.82 -13.46
N PHE A 276 22.23 7.00 -12.91
CA PHE A 276 23.37 7.84 -13.27
C PHE A 276 24.66 7.33 -12.63
N LYS A 277 25.80 7.51 -13.32
CA LYS A 277 27.13 7.22 -12.75
C LYS A 277 27.42 8.22 -11.63
N GLU A 278 28.17 7.79 -10.61
CA GLU A 278 28.65 8.63 -9.50
C GLU A 278 29.19 10.01 -9.97
N THR A 279 29.93 10.02 -11.08
CA THR A 279 30.54 11.23 -11.69
C THR A 279 29.53 12.24 -12.24
N GLN A 280 28.30 11.81 -12.58
CA GLN A 280 27.24 12.65 -13.16
C GLN A 280 26.39 13.33 -12.06
N LEU A 281 26.45 12.84 -10.82
CA LEU A 281 25.58 13.30 -9.72
C LEU A 281 25.91 14.73 -9.24
N ALA A 282 27.12 15.23 -9.50
CA ALA A 282 27.63 16.47 -8.92
C ALA A 282 26.71 17.68 -9.13
N ASN A 283 26.06 17.77 -10.30
CA ASN A 283 25.16 18.85 -10.68
C ASN A 283 23.67 18.47 -10.62
N LEU A 284 23.32 17.21 -10.35
CA LEU A 284 21.92 16.75 -10.29
C LEU A 284 21.23 17.23 -9.02
N ARG A 285 19.98 17.70 -9.12
CA ARG A 285 19.16 18.26 -8.03
C ARG A 285 17.68 17.93 -8.21
N VAL A 286 16.95 17.92 -7.10
CA VAL A 286 15.48 17.83 -7.07
C VAL A 286 14.88 19.05 -7.77
N GLY A 287 13.82 18.84 -8.57
CA GLY A 287 13.15 19.88 -9.36
C GLY A 287 13.83 20.24 -10.69
N GLN A 288 14.86 19.50 -11.11
CA GLN A 288 15.40 19.60 -12.47
C GLN A 288 14.46 18.93 -13.47
N PRO A 289 14.17 19.56 -14.63
CA PRO A 289 13.33 18.97 -15.65
C PRO A 289 14.10 17.90 -16.43
N VAL A 290 13.37 16.88 -16.88
CA VAL A 290 13.92 15.68 -17.51
C VAL A 290 13.12 15.34 -18.76
N THR A 291 13.82 15.09 -19.87
CA THR A 291 13.23 14.48 -21.07
C THR A 291 13.53 12.99 -21.04
N ILE A 292 12.49 12.16 -21.15
CA ILE A 292 12.58 10.70 -21.15
C ILE A 292 12.02 10.15 -22.46
N LYS A 293 12.68 9.14 -23.03
CA LYS A 293 12.29 8.43 -24.26
C LYS A 293 12.13 6.95 -23.97
N SER A 294 11.07 6.34 -24.50
CA SER A 294 10.81 4.91 -24.35
C SER A 294 11.27 4.15 -25.58
N ASP A 295 12.00 3.06 -25.40
CA ASP A 295 12.46 2.21 -26.51
C ASP A 295 11.28 1.60 -27.30
N MET A 296 10.15 1.34 -26.65
CA MET A 296 8.95 0.78 -27.28
C MET A 296 8.21 1.78 -28.19
N TYR A 297 8.19 3.07 -27.83
CA TYR A 297 7.56 4.12 -28.64
C TYR A 297 8.53 4.76 -29.64
N GLY A 298 9.83 4.66 -29.37
CA GLY A 298 10.92 5.26 -30.13
C GLY A 298 10.94 6.79 -30.02
N SER A 299 11.63 7.45 -30.95
CA SER A 299 11.78 8.91 -31.01
C SER A 299 10.49 9.70 -31.24
N ARG A 300 9.34 9.04 -31.44
CA ARG A 300 8.03 9.67 -31.69
C ARG A 300 7.32 10.15 -30.42
N VAL A 301 7.68 9.63 -29.25
CA VAL A 301 7.07 10.02 -27.96
C VAL A 301 8.17 10.38 -26.97
N THR A 302 8.14 11.62 -26.50
CA THR A 302 8.91 12.10 -25.35
C THR A 302 7.98 12.27 -24.17
N PHE A 303 8.39 11.76 -23.02
CA PHE A 303 7.77 12.03 -21.73
C PHE A 303 8.58 13.11 -21.02
N ASP A 304 7.90 14.10 -20.46
CA ASP A 304 8.50 15.07 -19.58
C ASP A 304 8.35 14.58 -18.13
N GLY A 305 9.38 14.82 -17.33
CA GLY A 305 9.31 14.61 -15.89
C GLY A 305 10.20 15.59 -15.13
N GLU A 306 10.22 15.45 -13.81
CA GLU A 306 11.08 16.21 -12.92
C GLU A 306 11.79 15.26 -11.94
N VAL A 307 13.04 15.58 -11.59
CA VAL A 307 13.79 14.83 -10.57
C VAL A 307 13.10 14.99 -9.22
N GLN A 308 12.50 13.91 -8.71
CA GLN A 308 11.83 13.86 -7.42
C GLN A 308 12.83 13.64 -6.26
N GLY A 309 13.89 12.87 -6.50
CA GLY A 309 14.87 12.54 -5.47
C GLY A 309 16.05 11.71 -6.00
N ILE A 310 17.22 11.90 -5.39
CA ILE A 310 18.42 11.10 -5.64
C ILE A 310 18.54 10.09 -4.49
N ALA A 311 18.79 8.82 -4.79
CA ALA A 311 18.93 7.79 -3.75
C ALA A 311 20.19 8.02 -2.89
N ILE A 312 20.07 7.75 -1.58
CA ILE A 312 21.17 7.94 -0.62
C ILE A 312 22.30 6.89 -0.74
N GLY A 313 22.17 5.94 -1.66
CA GLY A 313 23.14 4.87 -1.88
C GLY A 313 22.97 4.21 -3.25
N THR A 314 23.97 3.41 -3.62
CA THR A 314 24.04 2.72 -4.92
C THR A 314 23.15 1.48 -4.94
N GLY A 315 22.72 1.04 -6.13
CA GLY A 315 21.95 -0.22 -6.26
C GLY A 315 22.70 -1.45 -5.73
N SER A 316 24.04 -1.40 -5.71
CA SER A 316 24.90 -2.42 -5.11
C SER A 316 24.89 -2.43 -3.57
N ALA A 317 24.72 -1.28 -2.92
CA ALA A 317 24.70 -1.16 -1.46
C ALA A 317 23.39 -1.67 -0.83
N PHE A 318 22.29 -1.66 -1.60
CA PHE A 318 20.98 -2.19 -1.18
C PHE A 318 20.64 -3.55 -1.81
N SER A 319 21.59 -4.19 -2.50
CA SER A 319 21.40 -5.52 -3.07
C SER A 319 21.42 -6.60 -1.99
N VAL A 320 20.50 -7.58 -2.09
CA VAL A 320 20.53 -8.82 -1.28
C VAL A 320 21.82 -9.62 -1.51
N LEU A 321 22.42 -9.47 -2.70
CA LEU A 321 23.73 -10.02 -3.05
C LEU A 321 24.62 -8.89 -3.60
N PRO A 322 25.42 -8.21 -2.76
CA PRO A 322 26.36 -7.19 -3.23
C PRO A 322 27.52 -7.84 -4.00
N ALA A 323 28.03 -7.13 -5.02
CA ALA A 323 29.15 -7.61 -5.83
C ALA A 323 30.45 -7.67 -5.00
N GLN A 324 31.08 -8.85 -4.95
CA GLN A 324 32.36 -9.07 -4.25
C GLN A 324 33.48 -9.36 -5.25
N ASN A 325 34.66 -8.76 -5.03
CA ASN A 325 35.85 -8.97 -5.87
C ASN A 325 36.53 -10.30 -5.53
N ALA A 326 36.06 -11.39 -6.13
CA ALA A 326 36.43 -12.77 -5.79
C ALA A 326 37.90 -13.17 -6.04
N THR A 327 38.74 -12.29 -6.59
CA THR A 327 40.11 -12.59 -7.08
C THR A 327 41.22 -11.75 -6.44
N GLY A 328 40.93 -10.99 -5.38
CA GLY A 328 41.93 -10.23 -4.61
C GLY A 328 42.49 -8.96 -5.26
N ASN A 329 42.45 -8.85 -6.60
CA ASN A 329 42.78 -7.59 -7.30
C ASN A 329 41.69 -6.53 -7.06
N TRP A 330 42.09 -5.37 -6.53
CA TRP A 330 41.20 -4.23 -6.35
C TRP A 330 41.06 -3.42 -7.65
N ILE A 331 39.83 -3.29 -8.16
CA ILE A 331 39.50 -2.48 -9.34
C ILE A 331 38.41 -1.49 -8.94
N LYS A 332 38.63 -0.19 -9.19
CA LYS A 332 37.61 0.84 -8.95
C LYS A 332 36.53 0.78 -10.05
N ILE A 333 35.41 0.12 -9.73
CA ILE A 333 34.22 0.11 -10.59
C ILE A 333 33.35 1.32 -10.23
N VAL A 334 33.11 2.21 -11.21
CA VAL A 334 32.20 3.37 -11.06
C VAL A 334 30.80 2.87 -10.76
N GLN A 335 30.27 3.24 -9.59
CA GLN A 335 28.92 2.84 -9.19
C GLN A 335 27.86 3.72 -9.87
N ARG A 336 26.64 3.20 -9.93
CA ARG A 336 25.44 3.93 -10.35
C ARG A 336 24.50 4.15 -9.17
N VAL A 337 23.91 5.34 -9.11
CA VAL A 337 22.92 5.74 -8.09
C VAL A 337 21.58 5.98 -8.79
N PRO A 338 20.47 5.37 -8.30
CA PRO A 338 19.14 5.66 -8.81
C PRO A 338 18.74 7.12 -8.56
N VAL A 339 18.25 7.79 -9.60
CA VAL A 339 17.60 9.10 -9.55
C VAL A 339 16.15 8.90 -9.97
N ARG A 340 15.23 9.17 -9.04
CA ARG A 340 13.79 9.02 -9.28
C ARG A 340 13.24 10.24 -9.99
N ILE A 341 12.54 9.99 -11.09
CA ILE A 341 11.96 11.01 -11.96
C ILE A 341 10.46 10.77 -12.03
N LEU A 342 9.68 11.77 -11.60
CA LEU A 342 8.22 11.74 -11.67
C LEU A 342 7.76 12.23 -13.04
N LEU A 343 6.87 11.49 -13.69
CA LEU A 343 6.36 11.81 -15.03
C LEU A 343 5.05 12.62 -14.97
N LYS A 344 4.77 13.44 -15.99
CA LYS A 344 3.49 14.15 -16.11
C LYS A 344 2.34 13.17 -16.36
N SER A 345 1.37 13.12 -15.43
CA SER A 345 0.22 12.20 -15.47
C SER A 345 -0.61 12.29 -16.76
N GLU A 346 -0.73 13.48 -17.35
CA GLU A 346 -1.40 13.67 -18.65
C GLU A 346 -0.77 12.88 -19.81
N GLN A 347 0.56 12.72 -19.81
CA GLN A 347 1.27 11.99 -20.86
C GLN A 347 1.15 10.48 -20.62
N LEU A 348 1.17 10.03 -19.36
CA LEU A 348 0.89 8.64 -18.99
C LEU A 348 -0.52 8.21 -19.40
N ALA A 349 -1.55 9.02 -19.11
CA ALA A 349 -2.94 8.72 -19.47
C ALA A 349 -3.16 8.64 -21.00
N LYS A 350 -2.40 9.40 -21.79
CA LYS A 350 -2.43 9.37 -23.27
C LYS A 350 -1.56 8.26 -23.87
N THR A 351 -0.55 7.78 -23.14
CA THR A 351 0.45 6.83 -23.65
C THR A 351 1.04 6.02 -22.49
N PRO A 352 0.35 4.95 -22.03
CA PRO A 352 0.67 4.26 -20.79
C PRO A 352 1.98 3.46 -20.87
N LEU A 353 2.87 3.69 -19.91
CA LEU A 353 4.11 2.94 -19.72
C LEU A 353 3.89 1.73 -18.82
N ARG A 354 4.60 0.63 -19.11
CA ARG A 354 4.57 -0.60 -18.31
C ARG A 354 5.81 -0.70 -17.43
N VAL A 355 5.64 -1.19 -16.21
CA VAL A 355 6.74 -1.44 -15.27
C VAL A 355 7.74 -2.44 -15.87
N GLY A 356 9.04 -2.19 -15.65
CA GLY A 356 10.17 -2.96 -16.18
C GLY A 356 10.64 -2.53 -17.58
N MET A 357 9.98 -1.56 -18.24
CA MET A 357 10.41 -1.07 -19.56
C MET A 357 11.69 -0.22 -19.48
N SER A 358 12.63 -0.48 -20.39
CA SER A 358 13.82 0.35 -20.63
C SER A 358 13.46 1.73 -21.19
N MET A 359 14.23 2.74 -20.76
CA MET A 359 14.12 4.11 -21.20
C MET A 359 15.48 4.81 -21.22
N ILE A 360 15.58 5.87 -22.03
CA ILE A 360 16.71 6.81 -22.01
C ILE A 360 16.24 8.08 -21.31
N ALA A 361 16.98 8.53 -20.30
CA ALA A 361 16.66 9.72 -19.50
C ALA A 361 17.74 10.81 -19.65
N ARG A 362 17.29 12.06 -19.82
CA ARG A 362 18.16 13.23 -19.99
C ARG A 362 17.73 14.37 -19.06
N VAL A 363 18.60 14.77 -18.13
CA VAL A 363 18.31 15.81 -17.13
C VAL A 363 18.99 17.12 -17.51
N ASP A 364 18.25 18.23 -17.42
CA ASP A 364 18.81 19.58 -17.51
C ASP A 364 19.38 20.02 -16.16
N THR A 365 20.67 20.36 -16.14
CA THR A 365 21.40 20.79 -14.94
C THR A 365 21.74 22.28 -14.92
N HIS A 366 21.01 23.15 -15.64
CA HIS A 366 21.19 24.60 -15.55
C HIS A 366 20.89 25.13 -14.13
N LYS A 367 19.83 24.61 -13.50
CA LYS A 367 19.45 24.92 -12.11
C LYS A 367 20.19 24.00 -11.14
N ARG A 368 21.10 24.53 -10.31
CA ARG A 368 22.00 23.76 -9.41
C ARG A 368 21.81 24.07 -7.93
N ASP A 369 20.84 24.92 -7.65
CA ASP A 369 20.43 25.54 -6.39
C ASP A 369 19.41 24.71 -5.57
N GLY A 370 18.74 23.74 -6.20
CA GLY A 370 17.81 22.84 -5.52
C GLY A 370 18.46 21.92 -4.49
N ALA A 371 17.64 21.15 -3.77
CA ALA A 371 18.10 20.13 -2.82
C ALA A 371 18.65 18.88 -3.55
N VAL A 372 19.50 18.10 -2.87
CA VAL A 372 19.98 16.79 -3.36
C VAL A 372 19.04 15.65 -2.94
N LEU A 373 18.46 15.75 -1.73
CA LEU A 373 17.51 14.80 -1.17
C LEU A 373 16.11 15.43 -1.11
N GLY A 374 15.07 14.64 -1.33
CA GLY A 374 13.69 15.07 -1.16
C GLY A 374 13.31 15.19 0.32
N ALA A 375 12.51 16.22 0.66
CA ALA A 375 11.96 16.42 1.99
C ALA A 375 10.51 15.91 2.07
N VAL A 376 10.10 15.38 3.23
CA VAL A 376 8.70 14.99 3.48
C VAL A 376 7.91 16.23 3.86
N ASN A 377 7.11 16.74 2.92
CA ASN A 377 6.30 17.95 3.11
C ASN A 377 4.93 17.61 3.72
N GLY A 378 4.86 17.58 5.05
CA GLY A 378 3.62 17.47 5.82
C GLY A 378 3.42 16.15 6.57
N MET A 379 2.30 16.04 7.29
CA MET A 379 1.92 14.87 8.11
C MET A 379 0.81 14.00 7.51
N ALA A 380 0.14 14.46 6.44
CA ALA A 380 -0.89 13.67 5.77
C ALA A 380 -0.26 12.61 4.86
N ALA A 381 -0.79 11.39 4.87
CA ALA A 381 -0.45 10.40 3.85
C ALA A 381 -0.97 10.90 2.48
N PRO A 382 -0.18 10.88 1.39
CA PRO A 382 -0.63 11.30 0.07
C PRO A 382 -1.91 10.55 -0.36
N GLU A 383 -2.84 11.25 -1.02
CA GLU A 383 -4.12 10.66 -1.47
C GLU A 383 -3.91 9.39 -2.30
N ASN A 384 -2.88 9.37 -3.14
CA ASN A 384 -2.51 8.25 -4.00
C ASN A 384 -1.93 7.03 -3.24
N LEU A 385 -1.76 7.13 -1.92
CA LEU A 385 -1.25 6.07 -1.02
C LEU A 385 -2.27 5.70 0.09
N GLN A 386 -3.54 6.11 -0.05
CA GLN A 386 -4.63 5.73 0.86
C GLN A 386 -5.68 4.86 0.18
N THR A 387 -6.50 4.16 0.95
CA THR A 387 -7.70 3.48 0.47
C THR A 387 -8.85 3.56 1.48
N THR A 388 -10.06 3.83 0.99
CA THR A 388 -11.29 3.89 1.79
C THR A 388 -12.10 2.59 1.73
N VAL A 389 -11.71 1.65 0.85
CA VAL A 389 -12.48 0.45 0.48
C VAL A 389 -12.87 -0.44 1.68
N TYR A 390 -12.06 -0.46 2.75
CA TYR A 390 -12.30 -1.27 3.94
C TYR A 390 -12.93 -0.51 5.13
N GLN A 391 -13.27 0.77 4.97
CA GLN A 391 -13.73 1.62 6.09
C GLN A 391 -15.24 1.42 6.41
N SER A 392 -16.05 0.98 5.45
CA SER A 392 -17.49 0.75 5.65
C SER A 392 -17.79 -0.55 6.41
N ASP A 393 -16.94 -1.57 6.30
CA ASP A 393 -17.12 -2.90 6.90
C ASP A 393 -17.48 -2.86 8.40
N GLU A 394 -16.76 -2.03 9.18
CA GLU A 394 -17.02 -1.89 10.61
C GLU A 394 -18.34 -1.13 10.90
N VAL A 395 -18.65 -0.11 10.10
CA VAL A 395 -19.87 0.70 10.29
C VAL A 395 -21.11 -0.14 9.98
N GLU A 396 -21.09 -0.89 8.87
CA GLU A 396 -22.16 -1.82 8.50
C GLU A 396 -22.33 -2.95 9.52
N ALA A 397 -21.22 -3.53 10.00
CA ALA A 397 -21.25 -4.60 11.00
C ALA A 397 -21.86 -4.13 12.33
N ASN A 398 -21.55 -2.91 12.78
CA ASN A 398 -22.19 -2.31 13.97
C ASN A 398 -23.68 -2.05 13.73
N ALA A 399 -24.07 -1.48 12.58
CA ALA A 399 -25.45 -1.12 12.29
C ALA A 399 -26.38 -2.35 12.22
N GLU A 400 -25.95 -3.44 11.58
CA GLU A 400 -26.73 -4.69 11.56
C GLU A 400 -26.75 -5.38 12.94
N ALA A 401 -25.68 -5.26 13.74
CA ALA A 401 -25.69 -5.76 15.13
C ALA A 401 -26.70 -5.00 16.02
N ASP A 402 -26.72 -3.67 15.96
CA ASP A 402 -27.64 -2.84 16.73
C ASP A 402 -29.11 -3.05 16.30
N LYS A 403 -29.34 -3.39 15.03
CA LYS A 403 -30.65 -3.83 14.51
C LYS A 403 -31.06 -5.19 15.07
N ILE A 404 -30.15 -6.17 15.15
CA ILE A 404 -30.40 -7.47 15.81
C ILE A 404 -30.70 -7.29 17.30
N ILE A 405 -30.00 -6.37 17.98
CA ILE A 405 -30.28 -6.04 19.38
C ILE A 405 -31.71 -5.46 19.48
N LYS A 406 -32.03 -4.41 18.72
CA LYS A 406 -33.37 -3.78 18.72
C LYS A 406 -34.50 -4.77 18.40
N SER A 407 -34.30 -5.70 17.46
CA SER A 407 -35.30 -6.72 17.11
C SER A 407 -35.46 -7.86 18.13
N ASN A 408 -34.73 -7.83 19.25
CA ASN A 408 -34.87 -8.77 20.37
C ASN A 408 -35.21 -8.06 21.71
N LEU A 409 -35.55 -6.76 21.66
CA LEU A 409 -36.05 -5.95 22.79
C LEU A 409 -37.58 -5.75 22.76
N HIS A 410 -38.26 -6.39 21.80
CA HIS A 410 -39.70 -6.34 21.54
C HIS A 410 -40.22 -7.77 21.36
#